data_AF-A0A3D0QRA3-F1
#
_entry.id   AF-A0A3D0QRA3-F1
#
_cell.length_a   1.000
_cell.length_b   1.000
_cell.length_c   1.000
_cell.angle_alpha   90.00
_cell.angle_beta   90.00
_cell.angle_gamma   90.00
#
_symmetry.space_group_name_H-M   'P 1'
#
loop_
_entity.id
_entity.type
_entity.pdbx_description
1 polymer ?
#
loop_
_entity_poly.entity_id
_entity_poly.type
_entity_poly.pdbx_seq_one_letter_code
_entity_poly.pdbx_strand_id
1 'polypeptide(L)'
;MSERSIGMRPRRLRTTPAVRRLVSEHRLHPAELILPAFIREGITDPVPVSSMPGVVQHTRDTLRKAAAEAAGAGLGGIMLFGVPLEKDAVGSAGTDPDGILQTAIRDVRAEVGDELVVMSDLCLDEFTDHGHCGVVDSRGRVDNDATLERYAQMARVQAEAGVHVVGPSGMMDGQVRVVREALDGAGHHDVAILAYTAKYASAFYGPFREAVDSSLQGDRKTYQQDPANA
;
A
#
# COMPACT_ATOMS: atom_id res chain seq x y z
N MET A 1 40.49 13.25 -29.55
CA MET A 1 39.51 12.79 -30.58
C MET A 1 39.94 11.40 -31.02
N SER A 2 39.45 10.35 -30.36
CA SER A 2 39.80 8.97 -30.71
C SER A 2 39.14 8.59 -32.02
N GLU A 3 39.91 7.95 -32.90
CA GLU A 3 39.48 7.44 -34.21
C GLU A 3 38.11 6.77 -34.12
N ARG A 4 37.17 7.21 -34.97
CA ARG A 4 35.86 6.56 -35.11
C ARG A 4 36.10 5.18 -35.73
N SER A 5 36.27 4.17 -34.89
CA SER A 5 36.26 2.77 -35.30
C SER A 5 34.96 2.48 -36.04
N ILE A 6 35.07 2.28 -37.34
CA ILE A 6 33.98 1.94 -38.27
C ILE A 6 33.36 0.56 -37.89
N GLY A 7 34.03 -0.19 -37.00
CA GLY A 7 33.64 -1.51 -36.50
C GLY A 7 32.53 -1.50 -35.45
N MET A 8 32.47 -0.52 -34.54
CA MET A 8 31.43 -0.45 -33.52
C MET A 8 30.25 0.39 -33.99
N ARG A 9 29.16 -0.28 -34.39
CA ARG A 9 27.90 0.37 -34.77
C ARG A 9 26.76 -0.15 -33.90
N PRO A 10 26.55 0.41 -32.69
CA PRO A 10 25.46 -0.01 -31.81
C PRO A 10 24.06 0.06 -32.46
N ARG A 11 23.90 0.92 -33.48
CA ARG A 11 22.67 0.98 -34.29
C ARG A 11 22.31 -0.34 -34.99
N ARG A 12 23.25 -1.26 -35.21
CA ARG A 12 22.96 -2.59 -35.81
C ARG A 12 21.94 -3.38 -35.00
N LEU A 13 21.92 -3.24 -33.68
CA LEU A 13 20.96 -3.90 -32.79
C LEU A 13 19.60 -3.18 -32.70
N ARG A 14 19.42 -2.08 -33.45
CA ARG A 14 18.22 -1.21 -33.39
C ARG A 14 17.50 -1.11 -34.73
N THR A 15 17.87 -1.92 -35.71
CA THR A 15 17.44 -1.80 -37.12
C THR A 15 16.01 -2.23 -37.37
N THR A 16 15.53 -3.26 -36.66
CA THR A 16 14.17 -3.78 -36.85
C THR A 16 13.50 -4.07 -35.50
N PRO A 17 12.17 -4.11 -35.43
CA PRO A 17 11.46 -4.57 -34.25
C PRO A 17 11.91 -5.96 -33.78
N ALA A 18 12.25 -6.87 -34.71
CA ALA A 18 12.72 -8.22 -34.38
C ALA A 18 14.08 -8.21 -33.68
N VAL A 19 15.06 -7.46 -34.21
CA VAL A 19 16.39 -7.35 -33.60
C VAL A 19 16.29 -6.67 -32.23
N ARG A 20 15.50 -5.59 -32.12
CA ARG A 20 15.28 -4.90 -30.85
C ARG A 20 14.68 -5.82 -29.79
N ARG A 21 13.65 -6.62 -30.14
CA ARG A 21 13.05 -7.60 -29.22
C ARG A 21 14.03 -8.69 -28.77
N LEU A 22 14.94 -9.11 -29.64
CA LEU A 22 15.93 -10.15 -29.34
C LEU A 22 16.92 -9.67 -28.28
N VAL A 23 17.31 -8.39 -28.32
CA VAL A 23 18.32 -7.81 -27.42
C VAL A 23 17.73 -7.01 -26.25
N SER A 24 16.41 -7.04 -26.06
CA SER A 24 15.77 -6.37 -24.91
C SER A 24 16.26 -6.98 -23.61
N GLU A 25 16.83 -6.14 -22.74
CA GLU A 25 17.35 -6.54 -21.42
C GLU A 25 16.24 -6.66 -20.36
N HIS A 26 15.14 -5.93 -20.54
CA HIS A 26 14.01 -5.93 -19.63
C HIS A 26 12.71 -6.26 -20.35
N ARG A 27 11.86 -7.00 -19.65
CA ARG A 27 10.49 -7.33 -20.05
C ARG A 27 9.62 -7.14 -18.81
N LEU A 28 8.42 -6.63 -19.01
CA LEU A 28 7.42 -6.54 -17.95
C LEU A 28 6.52 -7.78 -18.03
N HIS A 29 6.20 -8.33 -16.87
CA HIS A 29 5.24 -9.42 -16.71
C HIS A 29 4.11 -8.99 -15.75
N PRO A 30 2.83 -9.34 -15.99
CA PRO A 30 1.73 -8.98 -15.09
C PRO A 30 1.97 -9.36 -13.63
N ALA A 31 2.59 -10.52 -13.37
CA ALA A 31 2.96 -10.98 -12.04
C ALA A 31 3.93 -10.05 -11.26
N GLU A 32 4.55 -9.07 -11.93
CA GLU A 32 5.41 -8.05 -11.31
C GLU A 32 4.63 -6.80 -10.87
N LEU A 33 3.31 -6.77 -11.12
CA LEU A 33 2.45 -5.62 -10.85
C LEU A 33 1.55 -5.89 -9.64
N ILE A 34 1.44 -4.89 -8.78
CA ILE A 34 0.51 -4.85 -7.64
C ILE A 34 -0.49 -3.74 -7.91
N LEU A 35 -1.79 -4.03 -7.82
CA LEU A 35 -2.87 -3.05 -7.98
C LEU A 35 -3.19 -2.39 -6.63
N PRO A 36 -3.01 -1.07 -6.44
CA PRO A 36 -3.58 -0.36 -5.31
C PRO A 36 -5.10 -0.24 -5.47
N ALA A 37 -5.88 -0.55 -4.44
CA ALA A 37 -7.32 -0.40 -4.45
C ALA A 37 -7.84 0.21 -3.14
N PHE A 38 -8.77 1.16 -3.27
CA PHE A 38 -9.34 1.92 -2.17
C PHE A 38 -10.75 1.43 -1.89
N ILE A 39 -11.07 1.07 -0.64
CA ILE A 39 -12.42 0.68 -0.22
C ILE A 39 -12.97 1.75 0.71
N ARG A 40 -14.19 2.24 0.44
CA ARG A 40 -14.84 3.24 1.30
C ARG A 40 -16.06 2.67 1.99
N GLU A 41 -16.15 2.96 3.27
CA GLU A 41 -17.30 2.60 4.09
C GLU A 41 -18.50 3.51 3.79
N GLY A 42 -19.71 2.95 3.86
CA GLY A 42 -20.95 3.71 3.78
C GLY A 42 -21.38 4.17 2.37
N ILE A 43 -20.65 3.82 1.30
CA ILE A 43 -21.03 4.16 -0.08
C ILE A 43 -21.83 3.04 -0.76
N THR A 44 -22.82 3.42 -1.58
CA THR A 44 -23.62 2.49 -2.39
C THR A 44 -23.10 2.31 -3.81
N ASP A 45 -22.32 3.28 -4.29
CA ASP A 45 -21.76 3.32 -5.64
C ASP A 45 -20.30 3.79 -5.58
N PRO A 46 -19.43 3.35 -6.52
CA PRO A 46 -18.04 3.78 -6.52
C PRO A 46 -17.90 5.30 -6.64
N VAL A 47 -17.01 5.88 -5.84
CA VAL A 47 -16.77 7.33 -5.82
C VAL A 47 -15.47 7.63 -6.60
N PRO A 48 -15.52 8.38 -7.71
CA PRO A 48 -14.31 8.75 -8.44
C PRO A 48 -13.34 9.59 -7.61
N VAL A 49 -12.05 9.29 -7.71
CA VAL A 49 -10.98 10.16 -7.18
C VAL A 49 -10.63 11.18 -8.26
N SER A 50 -10.93 12.45 -8.02
CA SER A 50 -10.90 13.49 -9.05
C SER A 50 -9.48 13.76 -9.58
N SER A 51 -8.47 13.69 -8.71
CA SER A 51 -7.06 13.83 -9.10
C SER A 51 -6.44 12.58 -9.74
N MET A 52 -7.17 11.46 -9.79
CA MET A 52 -6.70 10.19 -10.37
C MET A 52 -7.73 9.64 -11.36
N PRO A 53 -7.80 10.16 -12.60
CA PRO A 53 -8.75 9.69 -13.61
C PRO A 53 -8.68 8.18 -13.81
N GLY A 54 -9.83 7.50 -13.68
CA GLY A 54 -9.96 6.04 -13.78
C GLY A 54 -9.82 5.30 -12.44
N VAL A 55 -9.48 5.99 -11.36
CA VAL A 55 -9.42 5.42 -10.00
C VAL A 55 -10.67 5.82 -9.22
N VAL A 56 -11.17 4.89 -8.41
CA VAL A 56 -12.35 5.07 -7.58
C VAL A 56 -12.08 4.56 -6.16
N GLN A 57 -12.83 5.09 -5.21
CA GLN A 57 -13.11 4.42 -3.94
C GLN A 57 -14.23 3.42 -4.21
N HIS A 58 -13.93 2.14 -4.01
CA HIS A 58 -14.82 1.04 -4.29
C HIS A 58 -15.83 0.82 -3.16
N THR A 59 -17.02 0.35 -3.56
CA THR A 59 -17.91 -0.44 -2.71
C THR A 59 -17.34 -1.85 -2.54
N ARG A 60 -17.88 -2.64 -1.59
CA ARG A 60 -17.48 -4.05 -1.42
C ARG A 60 -17.65 -4.87 -2.71
N ASP A 61 -18.77 -4.70 -3.41
CA ASP A 61 -19.06 -5.41 -4.66
C ASP A 61 -18.08 -5.07 -5.77
N THR A 62 -17.83 -3.77 -5.96
CA THR A 62 -16.93 -3.32 -7.04
C THR A 62 -15.46 -3.61 -6.73
N LEU A 63 -15.08 -3.68 -5.45
CA LEU A 63 -13.75 -4.14 -5.06
C LEU A 63 -13.55 -5.62 -5.40
N ARG A 64 -14.50 -6.49 -5.04
CA ARG A 64 -14.45 -7.92 -5.39
C ARG A 64 -14.29 -8.12 -6.89
N LYS A 65 -15.10 -7.41 -7.68
CA LYS A 65 -14.99 -7.42 -9.14
C LYS A 65 -13.60 -6.99 -9.63
N ALA A 66 -13.05 -5.88 -9.10
CA ALA A 66 -11.71 -5.41 -9.48
C ALA A 66 -10.61 -6.42 -9.11
N ALA A 67 -10.75 -7.11 -7.97
CA ALA A 67 -9.82 -8.15 -7.56
C ALA A 67 -9.88 -9.39 -8.47
N ALA A 68 -11.08 -9.83 -8.85
CA ALA A 68 -11.26 -10.92 -9.80
C ALA A 68 -10.68 -10.57 -11.19
N GLU A 69 -10.86 -9.33 -11.65
CA GLU A 69 -10.25 -8.84 -12.89
C GLU A 69 -8.72 -8.81 -12.81
N ALA A 70 -8.15 -8.37 -11.68
CA ALA A 70 -6.71 -8.39 -11.43
C ALA A 70 -6.14 -9.82 -11.45
N ALA A 71 -6.82 -10.77 -10.79
CA ALA A 71 -6.45 -12.19 -10.81
C ALA A 71 -6.51 -12.77 -12.24
N GLY A 72 -7.60 -12.52 -12.98
CA GLY A 72 -7.75 -12.98 -14.37
C GLY A 72 -6.73 -12.37 -15.34
N ALA A 73 -6.20 -11.18 -15.05
CA ALA A 73 -5.10 -10.56 -15.80
C ALA A 73 -3.70 -11.07 -15.39
N GLY A 74 -3.60 -11.91 -14.36
CA GLY A 74 -2.35 -12.48 -13.86
C GLY A 74 -1.49 -11.50 -13.05
N LEU A 75 -2.10 -10.51 -12.39
CA LEU A 75 -1.37 -9.59 -11.52
C LEU A 75 -0.75 -10.34 -10.33
N GLY A 76 0.37 -9.82 -9.82
CA GLY A 76 1.06 -10.41 -8.68
C GLY A 76 0.33 -10.20 -7.36
N GLY A 77 -0.40 -9.09 -7.22
CA GLY A 77 -1.18 -8.82 -6.02
C GLY A 77 -2.07 -7.59 -6.08
N ILE A 78 -2.79 -7.36 -4.98
CA ILE A 78 -3.64 -6.20 -4.75
C ILE A 78 -3.34 -5.63 -3.35
N MET A 79 -3.08 -4.33 -3.28
CA MET A 79 -2.82 -3.60 -2.03
C MET A 79 -4.06 -2.81 -1.63
N LEU A 80 -4.67 -3.19 -0.51
CA LEU A 80 -5.92 -2.61 -0.03
C LEU A 80 -5.65 -1.44 0.92
N PHE A 81 -6.37 -0.34 0.70
CA PHE A 81 -6.43 0.85 1.54
C PHE A 81 -7.87 1.10 1.98
N GLY A 82 -8.10 1.18 3.29
CA GLY A 82 -9.43 1.40 3.86
C GLY A 82 -9.73 2.87 4.09
N VAL A 83 -10.93 3.32 3.75
CA VAL A 83 -11.44 4.67 4.05
C VAL A 83 -12.65 4.50 4.97
N PRO A 84 -12.45 4.58 6.31
CA PRO A 84 -13.54 4.39 7.28
C PRO A 84 -14.51 5.57 7.25
N LEU A 85 -15.73 5.35 7.71
CA LEU A 85 -16.73 6.40 7.85
C LEU A 85 -16.38 7.34 9.01
N GLU A 86 -15.91 6.77 10.12
CA GLU A 86 -15.56 7.48 11.35
C GLU A 86 -14.05 7.39 11.61
N LYS A 87 -13.47 8.49 12.09
CA LYS A 87 -12.04 8.61 12.43
C LYS A 87 -11.90 9.15 13.84
N ASP A 88 -10.86 8.72 14.55
CA ASP A 88 -10.56 9.21 15.90
C ASP A 88 -9.06 9.40 16.13
N ALA A 89 -8.65 9.93 17.28
CA ALA A 89 -7.25 10.25 17.55
C ALA A 89 -6.29 9.04 17.62
N VAL A 90 -6.80 7.79 17.64
CA VAL A 90 -5.98 6.57 17.79
C VAL A 90 -6.20 5.57 16.65
N GLY A 91 -6.99 5.94 15.64
CA GLY A 91 -7.34 5.11 14.51
C GLY A 91 -8.07 3.82 14.90
N SER A 92 -9.07 3.88 15.80
CA SER A 92 -9.75 2.69 16.32
C SER A 92 -10.29 1.77 15.22
N ALA A 93 -10.85 2.35 14.14
CA ALA A 93 -11.35 1.60 13.00
C ALA A 93 -10.28 0.76 12.26
N GLY A 94 -9.00 1.14 12.34
CA GLY A 94 -7.91 0.36 11.74
C GLY A 94 -7.58 -0.92 12.53
N THR A 95 -7.93 -0.95 13.82
CA THR A 95 -7.74 -2.10 14.72
C THR A 95 -9.04 -2.86 15.02
N ASP A 96 -10.17 -2.43 14.45
CA ASP A 96 -11.44 -3.10 14.60
C ASP A 96 -11.47 -4.35 13.70
N PRO A 97 -11.70 -5.57 14.24
CA PRO A 97 -11.87 -6.77 13.43
C PRO A 97 -12.99 -6.67 12.38
N ASP A 98 -14.00 -5.83 12.62
CA ASP A 98 -15.13 -5.59 11.73
C ASP A 98 -14.95 -4.31 10.88
N GLY A 99 -13.82 -3.60 11.04
CA GLY A 99 -13.47 -2.41 10.28
C GLY A 99 -13.43 -2.64 8.76
N ILE A 100 -13.59 -1.56 7.99
CA ILE A 100 -13.75 -1.63 6.53
C ILE A 100 -12.59 -2.32 5.82
N LEU A 101 -11.35 -2.13 6.29
CA LEU A 101 -10.17 -2.74 5.69
C LEU A 101 -10.15 -4.26 5.93
N GLN A 102 -10.42 -4.71 7.16
CA GLN A 102 -10.47 -6.12 7.54
C GLN A 102 -11.62 -6.84 6.82
N THR A 103 -12.78 -6.19 6.70
CA THR A 103 -13.91 -6.68 5.92
C THR A 103 -13.54 -6.82 4.44
N ALA A 104 -12.84 -5.85 3.86
CA ALA A 104 -12.37 -5.91 2.48
C ALA A 104 -11.33 -7.02 2.25
N ILE A 105 -10.40 -7.24 3.19
CA ILE A 105 -9.44 -8.35 3.12
C ILE A 105 -10.20 -9.68 3.04
N ARG A 106 -11.18 -9.91 3.93
CA ARG A 106 -12.00 -11.13 3.91
C ARG A 106 -12.76 -11.31 2.59
N ASP A 107 -13.40 -10.25 2.11
CA ASP A 107 -14.16 -10.26 0.85
C ASP A 107 -13.26 -10.62 -0.35
N VAL A 108 -12.10 -9.97 -0.45
CA VAL A 108 -11.17 -10.19 -1.55
C VAL A 108 -10.55 -11.58 -1.46
N ARG A 109 -10.15 -12.04 -0.28
CA ARG A 109 -9.62 -13.40 -0.08
C ARG A 109 -10.64 -14.46 -0.50
N ALA A 110 -11.91 -14.29 -0.14
CA ALA A 110 -12.98 -15.20 -0.53
C ALA A 110 -13.24 -15.18 -2.05
N GLU A 111 -13.08 -14.03 -2.71
CA GLU A 111 -13.30 -13.88 -4.15
C GLU A 111 -12.18 -14.49 -5.00
N VAL A 112 -10.91 -14.24 -4.64
CA VAL A 112 -9.76 -14.58 -5.50
C VAL A 112 -9.06 -15.89 -5.13
N GLY A 113 -9.29 -16.44 -3.94
CA GLY A 113 -8.57 -17.63 -3.46
C GLY A 113 -7.06 -17.44 -3.52
N ASP A 114 -6.36 -18.36 -4.18
CA ASP A 114 -4.89 -18.38 -4.29
C ASP A 114 -4.36 -17.75 -5.60
N GLU A 115 -5.24 -17.22 -6.44
CA GLU A 115 -4.87 -16.65 -7.75
C GLU A 115 -4.26 -15.24 -7.65
N LEU A 116 -4.36 -14.58 -6.49
CA LEU A 116 -3.88 -13.21 -6.28
C LEU A 116 -3.40 -12.97 -4.84
N VAL A 117 -2.21 -12.38 -4.68
CA VAL A 117 -1.70 -12.00 -3.36
C VAL A 117 -2.46 -10.78 -2.84
N VAL A 118 -3.32 -11.01 -1.85
CA VAL A 118 -3.97 -9.96 -1.06
C VAL A 118 -3.00 -9.34 -0.05
N MET A 119 -2.79 -8.04 -0.18
CA MET A 119 -1.93 -7.21 0.67
C MET A 119 -2.77 -6.10 1.31
N SER A 120 -2.39 -5.63 2.49
CA SER A 120 -3.04 -4.47 3.13
C SER A 120 -2.02 -3.46 3.61
N ASP A 121 -2.37 -2.18 3.51
CA ASP A 121 -1.61 -1.14 4.20
C ASP A 121 -1.74 -1.30 5.72
N LEU A 122 -0.65 -1.04 6.43
CA LEU A 122 -0.61 -1.02 7.89
C LEU A 122 -0.08 0.35 8.32
N CYS A 123 -1.02 1.28 8.52
CA CYS A 123 -0.79 2.66 8.94
C CYS A 123 -2.06 3.19 9.65
N LEU A 124 -1.94 4.32 10.34
CA LEU A 124 -3.09 4.97 11.02
C LEU A 124 -3.60 6.21 10.28
N ASP A 125 -2.99 6.66 9.17
CA ASP A 125 -3.37 7.96 8.60
C ASP A 125 -4.73 7.96 7.91
N GLU A 126 -5.20 6.82 7.42
CA GLU A 126 -6.56 6.70 6.90
C GLU A 126 -7.60 6.71 8.02
N PHE A 127 -7.21 6.30 9.22
CA PHE A 127 -8.10 6.04 10.36
C PHE A 127 -8.08 7.14 11.43
N THR A 128 -7.06 8.00 11.41
CA THR A 128 -6.93 9.07 12.40
C THR A 128 -7.63 10.36 11.97
N ASP A 129 -8.27 11.02 12.93
CA ASP A 129 -8.97 12.31 12.68
C ASP A 129 -8.00 13.45 12.32
N HIS A 130 -6.74 13.36 12.76
CA HIS A 130 -5.66 14.29 12.44
C HIS A 130 -4.82 13.86 11.22
N GLY A 131 -5.04 12.67 10.66
CA GLY A 131 -4.38 12.19 9.43
C GLY A 131 -2.86 11.95 9.50
N HIS A 132 -2.31 11.81 10.71
CA HIS A 132 -0.90 11.43 10.90
C HIS A 132 -0.78 9.91 10.86
N CYS A 133 0.40 9.39 10.49
CA CYS A 133 0.63 7.94 10.45
C CYS A 133 0.54 7.23 11.81
N GLY A 134 0.45 7.97 12.91
CA GLY A 134 0.60 7.44 14.26
C GLY A 134 -0.10 8.28 15.31
N VAL A 135 -0.05 7.81 16.56
CA VAL A 135 -0.64 8.46 17.73
C VAL A 135 0.07 9.79 18.00
N VAL A 136 -0.69 10.85 18.26
CA VAL A 136 -0.13 12.19 18.53
C VAL A 136 -0.07 12.46 20.04
N ASP A 137 1.10 12.87 20.53
CA ASP A 137 1.33 13.20 21.93
C ASP A 137 0.73 14.56 22.33
N SER A 138 0.74 14.85 23.64
CA SER A 138 0.29 16.15 24.18
C SER A 138 1.01 17.39 23.64
N ARG A 139 2.13 17.22 22.93
CA ARG A 139 2.92 18.30 22.30
C ARG A 139 2.67 18.38 20.78
N GLY A 140 1.76 17.59 20.23
CA GLY A 140 1.45 17.58 18.80
C GLY A 140 2.47 16.81 17.96
N ARG A 141 3.29 15.94 18.56
CA ARG A 141 4.28 15.11 17.85
C ARG A 141 3.74 13.69 17.69
N VAL A 142 4.06 13.03 16.59
CA VAL A 142 3.79 11.60 16.44
C VAL A 142 4.68 10.83 17.43
N ASP A 143 4.05 10.11 18.36
CA ASP A 143 4.72 9.24 19.33
C ASP A 143 5.04 7.90 18.67
N ASN A 144 6.33 7.61 18.54
CA ASN A 144 6.80 6.40 17.88
C ASN A 144 6.28 5.13 18.57
N ASP A 145 6.51 5.02 19.88
CA ASP A 145 6.32 3.76 20.60
C ASP A 145 4.82 3.48 20.83
N ALA A 146 4.04 4.52 21.13
CA ALA A 146 2.59 4.39 21.20
C ALA A 146 1.99 3.98 19.84
N THR A 147 2.59 4.44 18.73
CA THR A 147 2.17 4.02 17.39
C THR A 147 2.51 2.56 17.11
N LEU A 148 3.68 2.08 17.55
CA LEU A 148 4.09 0.69 17.39
C LEU A 148 3.12 -0.28 18.07
N GLU A 149 2.57 0.07 19.23
CA GLU A 149 1.55 -0.73 19.92
C GLU A 149 0.27 -0.88 19.07
N ARG A 150 -0.16 0.20 18.44
CA ARG A 150 -1.32 0.20 17.52
C ARG A 150 -1.03 -0.60 16.26
N TYR A 151 0.18 -0.51 15.71
CA TYR A 151 0.60 -1.30 14.55
C TYR A 151 0.64 -2.80 14.86
N ALA A 152 1.06 -3.20 16.07
CA ALA A 152 0.99 -4.59 16.51
C ALA A 152 -0.46 -5.11 16.56
N GLN A 153 -1.39 -4.29 17.06
CA GLN A 153 -2.82 -4.64 17.11
C GLN A 153 -3.41 -4.76 15.71
N MET A 154 -3.12 -3.78 14.84
CA MET A 154 -3.57 -3.75 13.45
C MET A 154 -3.06 -4.95 12.65
N ALA A 155 -1.78 -5.32 12.82
CA ALA A 155 -1.20 -6.50 12.17
C ALA A 155 -1.97 -7.78 12.50
N ARG A 156 -2.35 -7.96 13.78
CA ARG A 156 -3.09 -9.14 14.24
C ARG A 156 -4.47 -9.22 13.60
N VAL A 157 -5.25 -8.14 13.65
CA VAL A 157 -6.61 -8.17 13.07
C VAL A 157 -6.59 -8.28 11.53
N GLN A 158 -5.56 -7.76 10.86
CA GLN A 158 -5.36 -7.96 9.42
C GLN A 158 -4.98 -9.42 9.09
N ALA A 159 -4.15 -10.04 9.92
CA ALA A 159 -3.79 -11.45 9.78
C ALA A 159 -4.97 -12.39 10.06
N GLU A 160 -5.78 -12.09 11.09
CA GLU A 160 -7.04 -12.80 11.37
C GLU A 160 -8.04 -12.68 10.20
N ALA A 161 -8.05 -11.55 9.50
CA ALA A 161 -8.84 -11.35 8.29
C ALA A 161 -8.31 -12.16 7.07
N GLY A 162 -7.11 -12.72 7.15
CA GLY A 162 -6.53 -13.60 6.14
C GLY A 162 -5.60 -12.92 5.13
N VAL A 163 -5.02 -11.76 5.45
CA VAL A 163 -4.05 -11.08 4.58
C VAL A 163 -2.81 -11.95 4.36
N HIS A 164 -2.22 -11.90 3.16
CA HIS A 164 -0.94 -12.56 2.90
C HIS A 164 0.25 -11.67 3.27
N VAL A 165 0.12 -10.36 3.03
CA VAL A 165 1.19 -9.38 3.20
C VAL A 165 0.66 -8.14 3.90
N VAL A 166 1.29 -7.74 4.99
CA VAL A 166 1.08 -6.42 5.60
C VAL A 166 2.17 -5.44 5.13
N GLY A 167 1.77 -4.23 4.77
CA GLY A 167 2.64 -3.16 4.30
C GLY A 167 2.77 -2.04 5.32
N PRO A 168 3.67 -2.12 6.33
CA PRO A 168 3.85 -1.05 7.30
C PRO A 168 4.43 0.20 6.62
N SER A 169 3.58 1.21 6.44
CA SER A 169 3.88 2.41 5.65
C SER A 169 4.07 3.68 6.50
N GLY A 170 3.98 3.53 7.82
CA GLY A 170 4.07 4.60 8.81
C GLY A 170 5.38 5.34 8.92
N MET A 171 6.48 4.64 8.62
CA MET A 171 7.87 5.08 8.90
C MET A 171 8.16 5.26 10.39
N MET A 172 7.58 4.41 11.25
CA MET A 172 7.96 4.36 12.66
C MET A 172 9.24 3.52 12.83
N ASP A 173 10.15 4.00 13.67
CA ASP A 173 11.37 3.30 14.00
C ASP A 173 11.04 1.99 14.73
N GLY A 174 11.54 0.87 14.23
CA GLY A 174 11.26 -0.45 14.80
C GLY A 174 9.96 -1.12 14.34
N GLN A 175 9.17 -0.49 13.46
CA GLN A 175 7.86 -1.03 13.01
C GLN A 175 7.92 -2.47 12.51
N VAL A 176 8.96 -2.83 11.75
CA VAL A 176 9.10 -4.18 11.19
C VAL A 176 9.24 -5.23 12.29
N ARG A 177 10.06 -4.93 13.31
CA ARG A 177 10.30 -5.84 14.44
C ARG A 177 9.02 -6.04 15.25
N VAL A 178 8.35 -4.95 15.62
CA VAL A 178 7.12 -5.01 16.42
C VAL A 178 5.99 -5.72 15.68
N VAL A 179 5.80 -5.43 14.40
CA VAL A 179 4.80 -6.12 13.57
C VAL A 179 5.13 -7.61 13.46
N ARG A 180 6.39 -7.98 13.23
CA ARG A 180 6.82 -9.39 13.19
C ARG A 180 6.56 -10.11 14.51
N GLU A 181 7.00 -9.56 15.63
CA GLU A 181 6.78 -10.12 16.96
C GLU A 181 5.27 -10.27 17.26
N ALA A 182 4.44 -9.33 16.82
CA ALA A 182 3.00 -9.37 17.00
C ALA A 182 2.31 -10.47 16.18
N LEU A 183 2.72 -10.66 14.91
CA LEU A 183 2.24 -11.72 14.03
C LEU A 183 2.64 -13.10 14.56
N ASP A 184 3.92 -13.28 14.88
CA ASP A 184 4.44 -14.56 15.37
C ASP A 184 3.81 -14.92 16.73
N GLY A 185 3.67 -13.95 17.63
CA GLY A 185 3.02 -14.16 18.94
C GLY A 185 1.54 -14.53 18.84
N ALA A 186 0.88 -14.23 17.72
CA ALA A 186 -0.49 -14.62 17.43
C ALA A 186 -0.60 -15.90 16.56
N GLY A 187 0.53 -16.52 16.20
CA GLY A 187 0.57 -17.74 15.37
C GLY A 187 0.47 -17.51 13.86
N HIS A 188 0.59 -16.27 13.39
CA HIS A 188 0.50 -15.89 11.98
C HIS A 188 1.88 -15.86 11.30
N HIS A 189 2.59 -16.97 11.34
CA HIS A 189 3.99 -17.06 10.88
C HIS A 189 4.17 -16.81 9.38
N ASP A 190 3.19 -17.21 8.57
CA ASP A 190 3.27 -17.15 7.10
C ASP A 190 2.90 -15.78 6.51
N VAL A 191 2.38 -14.84 7.33
CA VAL A 191 2.07 -13.49 6.86
C VAL A 191 3.37 -12.74 6.61
N ALA A 192 3.59 -12.30 5.37
CA ALA A 192 4.79 -11.55 4.98
C ALA A 192 4.69 -10.07 5.37
N ILE A 193 5.85 -9.41 5.45
CA ILE A 193 5.95 -7.97 5.69
C ILE A 193 6.62 -7.33 4.48
N LEU A 194 5.88 -6.47 3.76
CA LEU A 194 6.42 -5.60 2.72
C LEU A 194 6.70 -4.23 3.34
N ALA A 195 7.86 -4.10 3.98
CA ALA A 195 8.20 -2.88 4.69
C ALA A 195 8.48 -1.72 3.72
N TYR A 196 7.82 -0.59 3.93
CA TYR A 196 8.20 0.67 3.31
C TYR A 196 9.43 1.21 4.05
N THR A 197 10.60 0.69 3.74
CA THR A 197 11.86 1.00 4.45
C THR A 197 12.42 2.37 4.11
N ALA A 198 12.24 2.79 2.85
CA ALA A 198 12.67 4.08 2.33
C ALA A 198 11.46 4.84 1.74
N LYS A 199 10.60 5.37 2.61
CA LYS A 199 9.48 6.25 2.24
C LYS A 199 9.84 7.70 2.57
N TYR A 200 9.85 8.53 1.55
CA TYR A 200 10.30 9.92 1.62
C TYR A 200 9.16 10.89 1.87
N ALA A 201 9.44 12.02 2.52
CA ALA A 201 8.54 13.14 2.66
C ALA A 201 8.35 13.83 1.30
N SER A 202 7.40 13.32 0.51
CA SER A 202 7.27 13.62 -0.91
C SER A 202 6.02 14.44 -1.26
N ALA A 203 6.15 15.32 -2.25
CA ALA A 203 5.03 16.07 -2.83
C ALA A 203 4.18 15.23 -3.79
N PHE A 204 4.65 14.05 -4.21
CA PHE A 204 3.94 13.17 -5.15
C PHE A 204 2.70 12.50 -4.53
N TYR A 205 2.49 12.58 -3.22
CA TYR A 205 1.38 11.92 -2.52
C TYR A 205 0.04 12.68 -2.55
N GLY A 206 -0.02 13.87 -3.18
CA GLY A 206 -1.24 14.68 -3.26
C GLY A 206 -2.47 13.87 -3.71
N PRO A 207 -2.42 13.17 -4.86
CA PRO A 207 -3.56 12.38 -5.33
C PRO A 207 -3.96 11.22 -4.41
N PHE A 208 -2.97 10.54 -3.81
CA PHE A 208 -3.24 9.47 -2.85
C PHE A 208 -3.98 9.99 -1.61
N ARG A 209 -3.61 11.17 -1.10
CA ARG A 209 -4.27 11.78 0.07
C ARG A 209 -5.75 12.07 -0.18
N GLU A 210 -6.12 12.41 -1.41
CA GLU A 210 -7.53 12.50 -1.81
C GLU A 210 -8.18 11.10 -1.83
N ALA A 211 -7.51 10.11 -2.41
CA ALA A 211 -8.02 8.75 -2.53
C ALA A 211 -8.34 8.10 -1.16
N VAL A 212 -7.60 8.43 -0.10
CA VAL A 212 -7.84 7.93 1.26
C VAL A 212 -8.58 8.92 2.18
N ASP A 213 -9.08 10.04 1.65
CA ASP A 213 -9.77 11.07 2.42
C ASP A 213 -8.95 11.57 3.64
N SER A 214 -7.65 11.83 3.42
CA SER A 214 -6.70 12.17 4.49
C SER A 214 -7.04 13.50 5.17
N SER A 215 -7.16 13.51 6.49
CA SER A 215 -7.45 14.71 7.31
C SER A 215 -6.21 15.54 7.69
N LEU A 216 -5.02 15.17 7.21
CA LEU A 216 -3.75 15.79 7.63
C LEU A 216 -3.70 17.29 7.36
N GLN A 217 -3.42 18.05 8.42
CA GLN A 217 -2.98 19.44 8.35
C GLN A 217 -1.53 19.51 8.85
N GLY A 218 -0.59 19.81 7.95
CA GLY A 218 0.83 19.85 8.26
C GLY A 218 1.66 18.96 7.33
N ASP A 219 2.71 18.35 7.87
CA ASP A 219 3.61 17.49 7.10
C ASP A 219 4.04 16.22 7.85
N ARG A 220 4.82 15.39 7.16
CA ARG A 220 5.29 14.08 7.64
C ARG A 220 6.81 14.03 7.80
N LYS A 221 7.48 15.18 7.85
CA LYS A 221 8.96 15.28 7.77
C LYS A 221 9.68 14.79 9.02
N THR A 222 8.97 14.61 10.13
CA THR A 222 9.57 14.14 11.38
C THR A 222 9.73 12.62 11.44
N TYR A 223 9.20 11.88 10.45
CA TYR A 223 9.29 10.43 10.38
C TYR A 223 9.51 9.89 8.95
N GLN A 224 8.97 10.55 7.91
CA GLN A 224 9.34 10.22 6.53
C GLN A 224 10.70 10.84 6.17
N GLN A 225 11.47 10.13 5.33
CA GLN A 225 12.85 10.52 5.01
C GLN A 225 12.94 11.83 4.22
N ASP A 226 14.02 12.59 4.44
CA ASP A 226 14.36 13.74 3.62
C ASP A 226 14.73 13.27 2.19
N PRO A 227 14.04 13.74 1.12
CA PRO A 227 14.37 13.40 -0.27
C PRO A 227 15.82 13.69 -0.70
N ALA A 228 16.56 14.53 0.04
CA ALA A 228 17.95 14.84 -0.27
C ALA A 228 18.96 13.74 0.13
N ASN A 229 18.55 12.72 0.90
CA ASN A 229 19.43 11.69 1.44
C ASN A 229 19.28 10.35 0.68
N ALA A 230 20.39 9.72 0.27
CA ALA A 230 20.41 8.47 -0.51
C ALA A 230 21.61 7.56 -0.17
#